data_AF-A0A258R6Y0-F1
#
_entry.id   AF-A0A258R6Y0-F1
#
_cell.length_a   1.000
_cell.length_b   1.000
_cell.length_c   1.000
_cell.angle_alpha   90.00
_cell.angle_beta   90.00
_cell.angle_gamma   90.00
#
_symmetry.space_group_name_H-M   'P 1'
#
loop_
_entity.id
_entity.type
_entity.pdbx_description
1 polymer ?
#
loop_
_entity_poly.entity_id
_entity_poly.type
_entity_poly.pdbx_seq_one_letter_code
_entity_poly.pdbx_strand_id
1 'polypeptide(L)'
;MSPPLTAPPAPGRRYLCLWLDRLSTDRIARSLPLEQRAAPRATLVLEKSAQRLAALNTAARDLGLVPGLSLADARARHPDLQVAEHAAEADARLLGHVADACERYTPLLALDAPDGLMLDVSGCAHLFGGERGLVGDLRARVGARGYSTRAALASTLGAAWALAHFGARPALVAEDGADLAALLAPLPLAALRLDARTLAALARLGFARIGDLAGKPRAPLTARFGTDLLRRLD
;
A
#
# COMPACT_ATOMS: atom_id res chain seq x y z
N MET A 1 6.76 18.82 49.53
CA MET A 1 5.73 17.84 49.13
C MET A 1 5.75 17.74 47.62
N SER A 2 6.39 16.70 47.08
CA SER A 2 6.46 16.46 45.65
C SER A 2 5.15 15.83 45.16
N PRO A 3 4.55 16.28 44.05
CA PRO A 3 3.42 15.56 43.46
C PRO A 3 3.92 14.24 42.84
N PRO A 4 3.06 13.21 42.75
CA PRO A 4 3.46 11.88 42.32
C PRO A 4 3.71 11.80 40.80
N LEU A 5 4.62 10.89 40.45
CA LEU A 5 4.84 10.37 39.10
C LEU A 5 3.57 9.71 38.56
N THR A 6 2.79 10.42 37.75
CA THR A 6 1.96 9.79 36.72
C THR A 6 1.73 10.79 35.59
N ALA A 7 2.73 10.93 34.73
CA ALA A 7 2.50 11.54 33.43
C ALA A 7 1.55 10.62 32.63
N PRO A 8 0.51 11.15 31.95
CA PRO A 8 -0.30 10.35 31.03
C PRO A 8 0.60 9.77 29.92
N PRO A 9 0.23 8.61 29.32
CA PRO A 9 1.01 8.03 28.23
C PRO A 9 1.19 9.05 27.10
N ALA A 10 2.42 9.17 26.60
CA ALA A 10 2.73 10.02 25.45
C ALA A 10 1.78 9.68 24.28
N PRO A 11 1.27 10.67 23.53
CA PRO A 11 0.37 10.40 22.42
C PRO A 11 1.05 9.42 21.43
N GLY A 12 0.39 8.29 21.19
CA GLY A 12 0.92 7.15 20.46
C GLY A 12 1.39 7.54 19.06
N ARG A 13 2.46 6.90 18.59
CA ARG A 13 2.96 7.09 17.22
C ARG A 13 1.86 6.79 16.22
N ARG A 14 1.73 7.60 15.17
CA ARG A 14 0.73 7.41 14.09
C ARG A 14 1.38 7.54 12.73
N TYR A 15 1.35 6.44 11.98
CA TYR A 15 1.91 6.34 10.65
C TYR A 15 0.79 6.22 9.63
N LEU A 16 0.84 7.05 8.60
CA LEU A 16 -0.05 7.00 7.45
C LEU A 16 0.71 6.43 6.25
N CYS A 17 0.22 5.33 5.70
CA CYS A 17 0.63 4.84 4.40
C CYS A 17 -0.33 5.41 3.34
N LEU A 18 0.22 6.04 2.30
CA LEU A 18 -0.50 6.39 1.09
C LEU A 18 0.04 5.54 -0.06
N TRP A 19 -0.81 4.76 -0.69
CA TRP A 19 -0.47 3.95 -1.85
C TRP A 19 -1.20 4.47 -3.09
N LEU A 20 -0.45 4.79 -4.15
CA LEU A 20 -0.96 5.14 -5.46
C LEU A 20 -1.11 3.86 -6.29
N ASP A 21 -2.17 3.09 -5.99
CA ASP A 21 -2.42 1.73 -6.48
C ASP A 21 -2.49 1.57 -8.01
N ARG A 22 -2.56 2.70 -8.72
CA ARG A 22 -2.60 2.78 -10.19
C ARG A 22 -1.66 3.85 -10.75
N LEU A 23 -0.59 4.19 -10.02
CA LEU A 23 0.33 5.30 -10.34
C LEU A 23 0.68 5.40 -11.82
N SER A 24 1.18 4.31 -12.40
CA SER A 24 1.65 4.27 -13.79
C SER A 24 0.51 4.54 -14.80
N THR A 25 -0.62 3.87 -14.63
CA THR A 25 -1.76 4.01 -15.55
C THR A 25 -2.50 5.33 -15.37
N ASP A 26 -2.54 5.87 -14.16
CA ASP A 26 -3.16 7.16 -13.88
C ASP A 26 -2.29 8.31 -14.40
N ARG A 27 -0.95 8.20 -14.28
CA ARG A 27 -0.02 9.16 -14.92
C ARG A 27 -0.26 9.26 -16.42
N ILE A 28 -0.40 8.12 -17.10
CA ILE A 28 -0.69 8.07 -18.55
C ILE A 28 -2.09 8.61 -18.84
N ALA A 29 -3.10 8.22 -18.06
CA ALA A 29 -4.46 8.71 -18.26
C ALA A 29 -4.53 10.25 -18.22
N ARG A 30 -3.71 10.89 -17.37
CA ARG A 30 -3.68 12.35 -17.25
C ARG A 30 -3.17 13.08 -18.49
N SER A 31 -2.36 12.46 -19.33
CA SER A 31 -1.92 13.05 -20.61
C SER A 31 -2.92 12.84 -21.75
N LEU A 32 -4.03 12.14 -21.49
CA LEU A 32 -5.05 11.84 -22.49
C LEU A 32 -6.30 12.74 -22.33
N PRO A 33 -7.07 12.91 -23.42
CA PRO A 33 -8.40 13.51 -23.38
C PRO A 33 -9.32 12.80 -22.38
N LEU A 34 -10.26 13.55 -21.79
CA LEU A 34 -11.11 13.07 -20.70
C LEU A 34 -11.89 11.82 -21.08
N GLU A 35 -12.43 11.77 -22.30
CA GLU A 35 -13.20 10.67 -22.84
C GLU A 35 -12.40 9.37 -23.00
N GLN A 36 -11.06 9.45 -23.06
CA GLN A 36 -10.18 8.29 -23.20
C GLN A 36 -9.62 7.79 -21.86
N ARG A 37 -9.80 8.54 -20.76
CA ARG A 37 -9.17 8.20 -19.47
C ARG A 37 -9.69 6.90 -18.87
N ALA A 38 -10.97 6.61 -19.10
CA ALA A 38 -11.66 5.44 -18.57
C ALA A 38 -11.43 4.15 -19.38
N ALA A 39 -10.85 4.23 -20.58
CA ALA A 39 -10.61 3.05 -21.41
C ALA A 39 -9.70 2.02 -20.71
N PRO A 40 -9.91 0.70 -20.91
CA PRO A 40 -9.03 -0.33 -20.39
C PRO A 40 -7.57 -0.08 -20.79
N ARG A 41 -6.68 -0.01 -19.80
CA ARG A 41 -5.28 0.37 -20.01
C ARG A 41 -4.32 -0.49 -19.20
N ALA A 42 -3.22 -0.86 -19.85
CA ALA A 42 -2.08 -1.51 -19.22
C ALA A 42 -0.76 -0.80 -19.56
N THR A 43 0.24 -0.96 -18.70
CA THR A 43 1.64 -0.71 -19.06
C THR A 43 2.36 -2.02 -19.36
N LEU A 44 3.44 -1.96 -20.14
CA LEU A 44 4.19 -3.13 -20.58
C LEU A 44 5.62 -3.10 -20.05
N VAL A 45 6.12 -4.27 -19.64
CA VAL A 45 7.54 -4.53 -19.38
C VAL A 45 8.03 -5.64 -20.31
N LEU A 46 9.32 -5.61 -20.63
CA LEU A 46 9.98 -6.69 -21.35
C LEU A 46 10.61 -7.65 -20.34
N GLU A 47 10.07 -8.87 -20.25
CA GLU A 47 10.59 -9.92 -19.39
C GLU A 47 11.00 -11.14 -20.23
N LYS A 48 12.28 -11.52 -20.19
CA LYS A 48 12.81 -12.67 -20.96
C LYS A 48 12.39 -12.61 -22.44
N SER A 49 12.52 -11.43 -23.05
CA SER A 49 12.14 -11.14 -24.44
C SER A 49 10.65 -11.20 -24.77
N ALA A 50 9.76 -11.29 -23.76
CA ALA A 50 8.31 -11.24 -23.95
C ALA A 50 7.71 -9.98 -23.31
N GLN A 51 6.78 -9.32 -24.01
CA GLN A 51 6.02 -8.21 -23.44
C GLN A 51 4.93 -8.73 -22.49
N ARG A 52 4.95 -8.23 -21.26
CA ARG A 52 3.99 -8.58 -20.19
C ARG A 52 3.35 -7.35 -19.60
N LEU A 53 2.10 -7.50 -19.17
CA LEU A 53 1.36 -6.44 -18.48
C LEU A 53 2.03 -6.17 -17.12
N ALA A 54 2.38 -4.91 -16.84
CA ALA A 54 3.05 -4.51 -15.61
C ALA A 54 2.07 -3.84 -14.62
N ALA A 55 1.40 -2.78 -15.06
CA ALA A 55 0.33 -2.12 -14.30
C ALA A 55 -0.97 -2.11 -15.10
N LEU A 56 -2.09 -2.03 -14.39
CA LEU A 56 -3.45 -2.06 -14.95
C LEU A 56 -4.33 -1.03 -14.27
N ASN A 57 -5.14 -0.32 -15.05
CA ASN A 57 -6.22 0.48 -14.48
C ASN A 57 -7.42 -0.39 -14.08
N THR A 58 -8.41 0.20 -13.41
CA THR A 58 -9.63 -0.50 -12.96
C THR A 58 -10.34 -1.19 -14.12
N ALA A 59 -10.60 -0.48 -15.22
CA ALA A 59 -11.28 -1.03 -16.39
C ALA A 59 -10.56 -2.26 -16.98
N ALA A 60 -9.22 -2.27 -17.02
CA ALA A 60 -8.47 -3.45 -17.46
C ALA A 60 -8.55 -4.62 -16.46
N ARG A 61 -8.59 -4.34 -15.16
CA ARG A 61 -8.79 -5.38 -14.12
C ARG A 61 -10.19 -5.97 -14.18
N ASP A 62 -11.21 -5.16 -14.46
CA ASP A 62 -12.60 -5.60 -14.59
C ASP A 62 -12.79 -6.55 -15.79
N LEU A 63 -11.91 -6.47 -16.79
CA LEU A 63 -11.80 -7.43 -17.90
C LEU A 63 -11.12 -8.76 -17.52
N GLY A 64 -10.74 -8.94 -16.26
CA GLY A 64 -10.03 -10.13 -15.76
C GLY A 64 -8.55 -10.18 -16.13
N LEU A 65 -7.95 -9.05 -16.51
CA LEU A 65 -6.51 -8.96 -16.76
C LEU A 65 -5.75 -8.85 -15.42
N VAL A 66 -4.56 -9.45 -15.39
CA VAL A 66 -3.66 -9.44 -14.23
C VAL A 66 -2.23 -9.08 -14.66
N PRO A 67 -1.42 -8.45 -13.79
CA PRO A 67 0.00 -8.26 -14.05
C PRO A 67 0.71 -9.59 -14.33
N GLY A 68 1.76 -9.56 -15.15
CA GLY A 68 2.53 -10.73 -15.60
C GLY A 68 1.93 -11.48 -16.79
N LEU A 69 0.67 -11.21 -17.15
CA LEU A 69 0.04 -11.79 -18.34
C LEU A 69 0.76 -11.32 -19.62
N SER A 70 0.87 -12.19 -20.63
CA SER A 70 1.46 -11.81 -21.91
C SER A 70 0.57 -10.83 -22.67
N LEU A 71 1.17 -9.88 -23.41
CA LEU A 71 0.40 -8.95 -24.25
C LEU A 71 -0.40 -9.70 -25.33
N ALA A 72 0.16 -10.79 -25.87
CA ALA A 72 -0.51 -11.61 -26.87
C ALA A 72 -1.82 -12.20 -26.31
N ASP A 73 -1.79 -12.81 -25.13
CA ASP A 73 -2.98 -13.38 -24.49
C ASP A 73 -3.99 -12.32 -24.06
N ALA A 74 -3.51 -11.13 -23.68
CA ALA A 74 -4.37 -10.02 -23.32
C ALA A 74 -5.14 -9.51 -24.54
N ARG A 75 -4.46 -9.28 -25.68
CA ARG A 75 -5.06 -8.80 -26.93
C ARG A 75 -5.92 -9.85 -27.63
N ALA A 76 -5.60 -11.13 -27.50
CA ALA A 76 -6.45 -12.21 -27.99
C ALA A 76 -7.84 -12.18 -27.32
N ARG A 77 -7.91 -11.76 -26.05
CA ARG A 77 -9.17 -11.63 -25.30
C ARG A 77 -9.83 -10.27 -25.48
N HIS A 78 -9.02 -9.21 -25.49
CA HIS A 78 -9.47 -7.81 -25.48
C HIS A 78 -8.63 -6.99 -26.48
N PRO A 79 -9.00 -7.00 -27.77
CA PRO A 79 -8.24 -6.33 -28.83
C PRO A 79 -8.09 -4.81 -28.61
N ASP A 80 -9.09 -4.19 -27.98
CA ASP A 80 -9.15 -2.74 -27.72
C ASP A 80 -8.35 -2.30 -26.49
N LEU A 81 -7.61 -3.20 -25.84
CA LEU A 81 -6.76 -2.88 -24.70
C LEU A 81 -5.70 -1.84 -25.08
N GLN A 82 -5.77 -0.66 -24.45
CA GLN A 82 -4.75 0.36 -24.62
C GLN A 82 -3.49 -0.03 -23.86
N VAL A 83 -2.34 0.07 -24.54
CA VAL A 83 -1.05 -0.28 -23.94
C VAL A 83 -0.03 0.83 -24.15
N ALA A 84 0.83 0.99 -23.16
CA ALA A 84 1.98 1.90 -23.22
C ALA A 84 3.19 1.22 -22.56
N GLU A 85 4.39 1.68 -22.88
CA GLU A 85 5.59 1.22 -22.19
C GLU A 85 5.59 1.69 -20.73
N HIS A 86 6.02 0.82 -19.81
CA HIS A 86 6.22 1.22 -18.42
C HIS A 86 7.44 2.14 -18.32
N ALA A 87 7.23 3.33 -17.76
CA ALA A 87 8.27 4.35 -17.60
C ALA A 87 8.56 4.58 -16.11
N ALA A 88 9.39 3.72 -15.52
CA ALA A 88 9.66 3.69 -14.09
C ALA A 88 10.22 5.02 -13.55
N GLU A 89 11.09 5.68 -14.31
CA GLU A 89 11.68 6.97 -13.92
C GLU A 89 10.63 8.09 -13.92
N ALA A 90 9.65 8.02 -14.82
CA ALA A 90 8.54 8.98 -14.84
C ALA A 90 7.57 8.75 -13.66
N ASP A 91 7.34 7.50 -13.29
CA ASP A 91 6.55 7.14 -12.11
C ASP A 91 7.26 7.60 -10.83
N ALA A 92 8.56 7.38 -10.70
CA ALA A 92 9.37 7.82 -9.56
C ALA A 92 9.38 9.35 -9.39
N ARG A 93 9.58 10.11 -10.49
CA ARG A 93 9.50 11.59 -10.45
C ARG A 93 8.12 12.06 -10.00
N LEU A 94 7.07 11.42 -10.48
CA LEU A 94 5.72 11.76 -10.06
C LEU A 94 5.50 11.47 -8.57
N LEU A 95 5.96 10.32 -8.07
CA LEU A 95 5.87 10.00 -6.65
C LEU A 95 6.58 11.05 -5.78
N GLY A 96 7.73 11.55 -6.23
CA GLY A 96 8.43 12.69 -5.61
C GLY A 96 7.54 13.94 -5.51
N HIS A 97 6.92 14.36 -6.61
CA HIS A 97 6.00 15.52 -6.56
C HIS A 97 4.78 15.30 -5.63
N VAL A 98 4.30 14.06 -5.50
CA VAL A 98 3.23 13.74 -4.54
C VAL A 98 3.75 13.83 -3.11
N ALA A 99 5.00 13.40 -2.87
CA ALA A 99 5.67 13.52 -1.58
C ALA A 99 5.83 14.99 -1.17
N ASP A 100 6.33 15.86 -2.06
CA ASP A 100 6.46 17.30 -1.83
C ASP A 100 5.10 17.92 -1.46
N ALA A 101 4.04 17.54 -2.17
CA ALA A 101 2.68 18.01 -1.87
C ALA A 101 2.14 17.51 -0.51
N CYS A 102 2.72 16.44 0.04
CA CYS A 102 2.35 15.85 1.33
C CYS A 102 3.14 16.43 2.52
N GLU A 103 4.21 17.20 2.32
CA GLU A 103 4.98 17.85 3.40
C GLU A 103 4.12 18.69 4.33
N ARG A 104 3.00 19.22 3.82
CA ARG A 104 2.02 19.98 4.62
C ARG A 104 1.37 19.19 5.76
N TYR A 105 1.39 17.86 5.71
CA TYR A 105 0.83 17.00 6.77
C TYR A 105 1.88 16.69 7.84
N THR A 106 3.14 16.57 7.43
CA THR A 106 4.29 16.32 8.28
C THR A 106 5.58 16.47 7.47
N PRO A 107 6.67 17.02 8.04
CA PRO A 107 8.00 16.95 7.42
C PRO A 107 8.62 15.55 7.54
N LEU A 108 8.05 14.67 8.36
CA LEU A 108 8.53 13.30 8.58
C LEU A 108 7.85 12.34 7.60
N LEU A 109 8.27 12.39 6.34
CA LEU A 109 7.78 11.51 5.28
C LEU A 109 8.93 10.78 4.58
N ALA A 110 8.62 9.61 4.03
CA ALA A 110 9.54 8.81 3.23
C ALA A 110 8.82 8.22 2.01
N LEU A 111 9.56 8.07 0.91
CA LEU A 111 9.10 7.30 -0.24
C LEU A 111 9.10 5.80 0.13
N ASP A 112 7.98 5.12 -0.14
CA ASP A 112 7.87 3.66 -0.13
C ASP A 112 7.73 3.19 -1.58
N ALA A 113 8.86 3.22 -2.29
CA ALA A 113 8.92 2.91 -3.72
C ALA A 113 8.33 1.52 -4.05
N PRO A 114 7.71 1.34 -5.23
CA PRO A 114 7.68 2.28 -6.35
C PRO A 114 6.51 3.27 -6.38
N ASP A 115 5.51 3.10 -5.52
CA ASP A 115 4.20 3.75 -5.67
C ASP A 115 3.54 4.15 -4.34
N GLY A 116 4.31 4.16 -3.24
CA GLY A 116 3.81 4.49 -1.91
C GLY A 116 4.57 5.63 -1.24
N LEU A 117 3.92 6.24 -0.26
CA LEU A 117 4.49 7.16 0.72
C LEU A 117 4.18 6.67 2.12
N MET A 118 5.08 6.97 3.04
CA MET A 118 4.91 6.72 4.46
C MET A 118 5.15 8.00 5.25
N LEU A 119 4.20 8.37 6.09
CA LEU A 119 4.18 9.65 6.80
C LEU A 119 4.04 9.39 8.31
N ASP A 120 4.94 9.94 9.12
CA ASP A 120 4.73 10.04 10.58
C ASP A 120 3.90 11.30 10.85
N VAL A 121 2.61 11.10 11.11
CA VAL A 121 1.62 12.16 11.38
C VAL A 121 1.31 12.29 12.88
N SER A 122 2.21 11.78 13.72
CA SER A 122 2.07 11.84 15.18
C SER A 122 1.86 13.28 15.64
N GLY A 123 0.75 13.53 16.32
CA GLY A 123 0.40 14.86 16.81
C GLY A 123 -0.14 15.83 15.76
N CYS A 124 -0.16 15.49 14.45
CA CYS A 124 -0.61 16.40 13.40
C CYS A 124 -2.12 16.35 13.15
N ALA A 125 -2.80 15.26 13.55
CA ALA A 125 -4.19 14.98 13.21
C ALA A 125 -5.19 16.07 13.65
N HIS A 126 -4.95 16.75 14.78
CA HIS A 126 -5.84 17.79 15.30
C HIS A 126 -6.01 18.99 14.36
N LEU A 127 -5.00 19.30 13.52
CA LEU A 127 -5.05 20.37 12.52
C LEU A 127 -6.04 20.10 11.38
N PHE A 128 -6.52 18.86 11.28
CA PHE A 128 -7.40 18.40 10.21
C PHE A 128 -8.73 17.85 10.74
N GLY A 129 -9.12 18.19 11.98
CA GLY A 129 -10.34 17.66 12.60
C GLY A 129 -10.22 16.20 13.04
N GLY A 130 -9.00 15.73 13.33
CA GLY A 130 -8.70 14.36 13.76
C GLY A 130 -8.19 13.47 12.64
N GLU A 131 -7.87 12.22 12.97
CA GLU A 131 -7.17 11.29 12.06
C GLU A 131 -7.96 10.99 10.79
N ARG A 132 -9.29 10.81 10.94
CA ARG A 132 -10.18 10.60 9.80
C ARG A 132 -10.24 11.81 8.88
N GLY A 133 -10.21 13.02 9.43
CA GLY A 133 -10.16 14.25 8.67
C GLY A 133 -8.82 14.43 7.94
N LEU A 134 -7.70 14.09 8.59
CA LEU A 134 -6.37 14.09 7.97
C LEU A 134 -6.31 13.12 6.77
N VAL A 135 -6.71 11.85 6.98
CA VAL A 135 -6.74 10.84 5.89
C VAL A 135 -7.69 11.28 4.77
N GLY A 136 -8.84 11.86 5.12
CA GLY A 136 -9.81 12.38 4.15
C GLY A 136 -9.26 13.52 3.30
N ASP A 137 -8.67 14.56 3.93
CA ASP A 137 -8.08 15.72 3.24
C ASP A 137 -6.94 15.28 2.30
N LEU A 138 -6.07 14.39 2.78
CA LEU A 138 -4.97 13.84 1.98
C LEU A 138 -5.48 13.11 0.74
N ARG A 139 -6.41 12.17 0.91
CA ARG A 139 -6.98 11.42 -0.23
C ARG A 139 -7.75 12.33 -1.18
N ALA A 140 -8.50 13.31 -0.67
CA ALA A 140 -9.23 14.26 -1.49
C ALA A 140 -8.28 15.10 -2.37
N ARG A 141 -7.18 15.62 -1.81
CA ARG A 141 -6.21 16.42 -2.57
C ARG A 141 -5.46 15.62 -3.63
N VAL A 142 -5.07 14.38 -3.31
CA VAL A 142 -4.39 13.51 -4.28
C VAL A 142 -5.38 13.02 -5.35
N GLY A 143 -6.60 12.70 -4.95
CA GLY A 143 -7.70 12.33 -5.85
C GLY A 143 -8.15 13.45 -6.78
N ALA A 144 -8.18 14.71 -6.32
CA ALA A 144 -8.47 15.89 -7.15
C ALA A 144 -7.43 16.09 -8.27
N ARG A 145 -6.22 15.53 -8.09
CA ARG A 145 -5.18 15.46 -9.13
C ARG A 145 -5.34 14.25 -10.06
N GLY A 146 -6.42 13.47 -9.94
CA GLY A 146 -6.72 12.34 -10.82
C GLY A 146 -5.95 11.06 -10.50
N TYR A 147 -5.47 10.89 -9.27
CA TYR A 147 -4.80 9.67 -8.83
C TYR A 147 -5.71 8.83 -7.93
N SER A 148 -5.79 7.55 -8.26
CA SER A 148 -6.31 6.51 -7.38
C SER A 148 -5.40 6.38 -6.18
N THR A 149 -6.01 6.34 -5.00
CA THR A 149 -5.26 6.18 -3.76
C THR A 149 -5.97 5.27 -2.77
N ARG A 150 -5.14 4.48 -2.10
CA ARG A 150 -5.49 3.76 -0.90
C ARG A 150 -4.65 4.31 0.24
N ALA A 151 -5.25 4.47 1.42
CA ALA A 151 -4.53 4.97 2.57
C ALA A 151 -4.96 4.27 3.84
N ALA A 152 -4.00 4.03 4.74
CA ALA A 152 -4.31 3.56 6.07
C ALA A 152 -3.42 4.22 7.11
N LEU A 153 -4.00 4.48 8.28
CA LEU A 153 -3.33 5.09 9.42
C LEU A 153 -3.35 4.11 10.60
N ALA A 154 -2.19 3.82 11.18
CA ALA A 154 -2.01 2.87 12.28
C ALA A 154 -0.83 3.27 13.18
N SER A 155 -0.62 2.56 14.30
CA SER A 155 0.47 2.83 15.24
C SER A 155 1.84 2.31 14.81
N THR A 156 1.90 1.46 13.79
CA THR A 156 3.15 0.96 13.21
C THR A 156 3.17 1.12 11.69
N LEU A 157 4.38 1.29 11.14
CA LEU A 157 4.62 1.38 9.70
C LEU A 157 4.09 0.13 8.96
N GLY A 158 4.33 -1.06 9.54
CA GLY A 158 3.90 -2.34 8.98
C GLY A 158 2.39 -2.47 8.93
N ALA A 159 1.69 -2.10 10.00
CA ALA A 159 0.23 -2.10 10.04
C ALA A 159 -0.38 -1.13 9.02
N ALA A 160 0.12 0.11 8.98
CA ALA A 160 -0.35 1.11 8.03
C ALA A 160 -0.17 0.63 6.59
N TRP A 161 0.99 0.05 6.28
CA TRP A 161 1.27 -0.52 4.96
C TRP A 161 0.34 -1.69 4.61
N ALA A 162 0.23 -2.67 5.51
CA ALA A 162 -0.59 -3.87 5.34
C ALA A 162 -2.06 -3.51 5.07
N LEU A 163 -2.61 -2.57 5.85
CA LEU A 163 -3.99 -2.13 5.72
C LEU A 163 -4.22 -1.32 4.45
N ALA A 164 -3.27 -0.48 4.03
CA ALA A 164 -3.37 0.25 2.76
C ALA A 164 -3.40 -0.71 1.57
N HIS A 165 -2.55 -1.75 1.57
CA HIS A 165 -2.40 -2.66 0.43
C HIS A 165 -3.44 -3.78 0.39
N PHE A 166 -3.75 -4.38 1.54
CA PHE A 166 -4.57 -5.59 1.63
C PHE A 166 -5.90 -5.38 2.38
N GLY A 167 -6.11 -4.23 3.01
CA GLY A 167 -7.35 -3.94 3.74
C GLY A 167 -8.57 -3.88 2.82
N ALA A 168 -9.74 -4.22 3.34
CA ALA A 168 -10.99 -4.25 2.57
C ALA A 168 -11.43 -2.87 2.05
N ARG A 169 -11.01 -1.78 2.73
CA ARG A 169 -11.41 -0.41 2.41
C ARG A 169 -10.25 0.40 1.79
N PRO A 170 -10.52 1.28 0.81
CA PRO A 170 -9.51 2.20 0.29
C PRO A 170 -9.00 3.24 1.30
N ALA A 171 -9.73 3.48 2.39
CA ALA A 171 -9.31 4.35 3.47
C ALA A 171 -9.62 3.69 4.81
N LEU A 172 -8.65 3.67 5.72
CA LEU A 172 -8.82 3.09 7.04
C LEU A 172 -8.03 3.86 8.09
N VAL A 173 -8.63 4.06 9.25
CA VAL A 173 -7.94 4.56 10.46
C VAL A 173 -8.12 3.46 11.50
N ALA A 174 -7.03 2.79 11.86
CA ALA A 174 -7.04 1.67 12.79
C ALA A 174 -6.78 2.16 14.21
N GLU A 175 -7.60 1.73 15.15
CA GLU A 175 -7.37 1.95 16.57
C GLU A 175 -6.49 0.84 17.14
N ASP A 176 -5.67 1.16 18.14
CA ASP A 176 -4.71 0.19 18.69
C ASP A 176 -5.40 -0.94 19.48
N GLY A 177 -4.64 -2.02 19.71
CA GLY A 177 -5.12 -3.17 20.47
C GLY A 177 -5.98 -4.11 19.64
N ALA A 178 -7.16 -4.49 20.17
CA ALA A 178 -7.98 -5.55 19.59
C ALA A 178 -8.54 -5.21 18.20
N ASP A 179 -8.83 -3.94 17.92
CA ASP A 179 -9.30 -3.48 16.61
C ASP A 179 -8.22 -3.71 15.54
N LEU A 180 -7.00 -3.21 15.78
CA LEU A 180 -5.89 -3.44 14.87
C LEU A 180 -5.59 -4.93 14.66
N ALA A 181 -5.58 -5.74 15.73
CA ALA A 181 -5.36 -7.18 15.60
C ALA A 181 -6.43 -7.86 14.74
N ALA A 182 -7.70 -7.49 14.91
CA ALA A 182 -8.81 -8.02 14.11
C ALA A 182 -8.72 -7.61 12.64
N LEU A 183 -8.26 -6.39 12.36
CA LEU A 183 -8.05 -5.89 10.99
C LEU A 183 -6.87 -6.59 10.28
N LEU A 184 -5.81 -6.93 11.01
CA LEU A 184 -4.61 -7.58 10.46
C LEU A 184 -4.77 -9.10 10.31
N ALA A 185 -5.45 -9.76 11.25
CA ALA A 185 -5.60 -11.22 11.28
C ALA A 185 -6.04 -11.87 9.94
N PRO A 186 -7.02 -11.33 9.18
CA PRO A 186 -7.46 -11.95 7.93
C PRO A 186 -6.51 -11.70 6.75
N LEU A 187 -5.54 -10.78 6.87
CA LEU A 187 -4.67 -10.40 5.76
C LEU A 187 -3.70 -11.54 5.39
N PRO A 188 -3.35 -11.69 4.10
CA PRO A 188 -2.39 -12.70 3.66
C PRO A 188 -1.00 -12.42 4.23
N LEU A 189 -0.15 -13.43 4.35
CA LEU A 189 1.23 -13.27 4.84
C LEU A 189 2.08 -12.29 4.00
N ALA A 190 1.73 -12.08 2.73
CA ALA A 190 2.37 -11.06 1.90
C ALA A 190 2.23 -9.64 2.48
N ALA A 191 1.22 -9.40 3.31
CA ALA A 191 1.02 -8.14 4.04
C ALA A 191 2.13 -7.84 5.06
N LEU A 192 2.92 -8.85 5.44
CA LEU A 192 4.08 -8.71 6.32
C LEU A 192 5.37 -8.29 5.57
N ARG A 193 5.32 -8.09 4.25
CA ARG A 193 6.49 -7.73 3.41
C ARG A 193 7.67 -8.70 3.56
N LEU A 194 7.36 -9.98 3.76
CA LEU A 194 8.34 -11.05 3.82
C LEU A 194 8.84 -11.39 2.42
N ASP A 195 10.08 -11.87 2.31
CA ASP A 195 10.63 -12.32 1.05
C ASP A 195 9.90 -13.57 0.52
N ALA A 196 9.98 -13.79 -0.80
CA ALA A 196 9.26 -14.87 -1.47
C ALA A 196 9.63 -16.26 -0.96
N ARG A 197 10.89 -16.48 -0.51
CA ARG A 197 11.34 -17.77 0.02
C ARG A 197 10.69 -18.03 1.38
N THR A 198 10.65 -17.03 2.26
CA THR A 198 9.98 -17.12 3.56
C THR A 198 8.47 -17.35 3.40
N LEU A 199 7.81 -16.62 2.50
CA LEU A 199 6.39 -16.81 2.19
C LEU A 199 6.10 -18.23 1.68
N ALA A 200 6.91 -18.75 0.75
CA ALA A 200 6.77 -20.10 0.23
C ALA A 200 6.98 -21.16 1.32
N ALA A 201 7.95 -20.95 2.22
CA ALA A 201 8.22 -21.87 3.32
C ALA A 201 7.07 -21.88 4.35
N LEU A 202 6.49 -20.73 4.69
CA LEU A 202 5.31 -20.62 5.56
C LEU A 202 4.08 -21.28 4.93
N ALA A 203 3.86 -21.07 3.63
CA ALA A 203 2.76 -21.70 2.89
C ALA A 203 2.86 -23.24 2.89
N ARG A 204 4.07 -23.80 2.76
CA ARG A 204 4.31 -25.26 2.87
C ARG A 204 4.01 -25.83 4.25
N LEU A 205 3.97 -25.00 5.29
CA LEU A 205 3.55 -25.38 6.64
C LEU A 205 2.05 -25.16 6.90
N GLY A 206 1.30 -24.70 5.90
CA GLY A 206 -0.14 -24.46 6.00
C GLY A 206 -0.51 -23.07 6.55
N PHE A 207 0.44 -22.15 6.68
CA PHE A 207 0.14 -20.76 7.06
C PHE A 207 -0.24 -19.94 5.82
N ALA A 208 -1.38 -19.25 5.89
CA ALA A 208 -1.87 -18.42 4.79
C ALA A 208 -2.07 -16.95 5.19
N ARG A 209 -2.39 -16.69 6.47
CA ARG A 209 -2.79 -15.37 6.99
C ARG A 209 -1.98 -14.97 8.21
N ILE A 210 -1.95 -13.68 8.50
CA ILE A 210 -1.25 -13.12 9.69
C ILE A 210 -1.80 -13.76 10.97
N GLY A 211 -3.12 -13.90 11.08
CA GLY A 211 -3.78 -14.50 12.24
C GLY A 211 -3.32 -15.93 12.54
N ASP A 212 -2.88 -16.68 11.53
CA ASP A 212 -2.39 -18.04 11.71
C ASP A 212 -1.06 -18.09 12.48
N LEU A 213 -0.29 -16.99 12.44
CA LEU A 213 0.99 -16.83 13.13
C LEU A 213 0.86 -16.12 14.47
N ALA A 214 -0.10 -15.20 14.62
CA ALA A 214 -0.22 -14.33 15.79
C ALA A 214 -0.28 -15.09 17.12
N GLY A 215 -0.98 -16.24 17.14
CA GLY A 215 -1.12 -17.11 18.31
C GLY A 215 -0.07 -18.21 18.45
N LYS A 216 0.98 -18.24 17.60
CA LYS A 216 1.99 -19.30 17.64
C LYS A 216 3.14 -18.96 18.59
N PRO A 217 3.77 -19.98 19.23
CA PRO A 217 4.94 -19.74 20.05
C PRO A 217 6.07 -19.11 19.23
N ARG A 218 6.68 -18.04 19.78
CA ARG A 218 7.68 -17.24 19.05
C ARG A 218 9.01 -17.96 18.87
N ALA A 219 9.45 -18.74 19.86
CA ALA A 219 10.74 -19.45 19.82
C ALA A 219 10.89 -20.41 18.61
N PRO A 220 9.94 -21.31 18.30
CA PRO A 220 10.00 -22.14 17.09
C PRO A 220 10.00 -21.35 15.77
N LEU A 221 9.25 -20.25 15.71
CA LEU A 221 9.21 -19.39 14.53
C LEU A 221 10.58 -18.73 14.30
N THR A 222 11.19 -18.16 15.34
CA THR A 222 12.52 -17.57 15.24
C THR A 222 13.59 -18.59 14.87
N ALA A 223 13.55 -19.78 15.48
CA ALA A 223 14.53 -20.82 15.20
C ALA A 223 14.53 -21.26 13.73
N ARG A 224 13.37 -21.20 13.07
CA ARG A 224 13.20 -21.67 11.69
C ARG A 224 13.29 -20.56 10.63
N PHE A 225 12.77 -19.37 10.93
CA PHE A 225 12.61 -18.27 9.97
C PHE A 225 13.46 -17.04 10.32
N GLY A 226 14.19 -17.10 11.43
CA GLY A 226 14.99 -15.98 11.93
C GLY A 226 14.15 -14.88 12.58
N THR A 227 14.84 -13.81 12.98
CA THR A 227 14.24 -12.67 13.69
C THR A 227 13.47 -11.72 12.79
N ASP A 228 13.67 -11.80 11.47
CA ASP A 228 12.98 -10.93 10.51
C ASP A 228 11.45 -11.16 10.54
N LEU A 229 11.02 -12.42 10.56
CA LEU A 229 9.60 -12.78 10.66
C LEU A 229 8.95 -12.16 11.90
N LEU A 230 9.60 -12.26 13.06
CA LEU A 230 9.07 -11.68 14.29
C LEU A 230 9.00 -10.16 14.22
N ARG A 231 10.05 -9.51 13.70
CA ARG A 231 10.07 -8.05 13.53
C ARG A 231 8.96 -7.53 12.62
N ARG A 232 8.47 -8.35 11.68
CA ARG A 232 7.35 -7.99 10.79
C ARG A 232 5.99 -8.26 11.44
N LEU A 233 5.92 -9.22 12.36
CA LEU A 233 4.69 -9.68 13.00
C LEU A 233 4.35 -8.88 14.26
N ASP A 234 5.36 -8.38 14.97
CA ASP A 234 5.25 -7.58 16.20
C ASP A 234 5.42 -6.08 15.92
#